data_AF-A0A3R7W4B8-F1
#
_entry.id   AF-A0A3R7W4B8-F1
#
_cell.length_a   1.000
_cell.length_b   1.000
_cell.length_c   1.000
_cell.angle_alpha   90.00
_cell.angle_beta   90.00
_cell.angle_gamma   90.00
#
_symmetry.space_group_name_H-M   'P 1'
#
loop_
_entity.id
_entity.type
_entity.pdbx_description
1 polymer ?
#
loop_
_entity_poly.entity_id
_entity_poly.type
_entity_poly.pdbx_seq_one_letter_code
_entity_poly.pdbx_strand_id
1 'polypeptide(L)'
;MGERGFGIKADSTKTAWESEEFPLLCESCLGENPYVRMMKEAYGSACKICARPFTVFRWKPGKRARYKKTEVCQTCARMKNVCQTCVLDLQYHLPVQVRDAFLAKEDGEDGQVAVNVPESDANREWFSQQHSRMLEQEGAVSAYGKASGSANSALLRLARQEPYYKRNRAHLCSFYARGECNRGDECPYLHEMPRDKDDPLAKQNIKDRFYGKKDPVAMKMLGGEKKSQQHRDGKSDRGPPPTPGGVSKPKPPPLPPKKPPLPAGPPPTAVKKKADEETES
;
A
#
# COMPACT_ATOMS: atom_id res chain seq x y z
N MET A 1 31.99 -33.51 44.61
CA MET A 1 30.73 -32.84 44.22
C MET A 1 31.01 -32.00 42.98
N GLY A 2 30.95 -32.65 41.82
CA GLY A 2 31.18 -32.01 40.53
C GLY A 2 29.90 -31.37 39.97
N GLU A 3 30.12 -30.43 39.06
CA GLU A 3 29.19 -30.03 38.00
C GLU A 3 27.98 -29.17 38.42
N ARG A 4 28.25 -27.92 38.79
CA ARG A 4 27.28 -26.84 38.56
C ARG A 4 27.30 -26.51 37.07
N GLY A 5 26.41 -27.14 36.32
CA GLY A 5 26.15 -26.81 34.92
C GLY A 5 25.94 -25.31 34.78
N PHE A 6 26.63 -24.70 33.81
CA PHE A 6 26.38 -23.34 33.39
C PHE A 6 24.93 -23.26 32.91
N GLY A 7 24.05 -22.72 33.77
CA GLY A 7 22.71 -22.35 33.36
C GLY A 7 22.83 -21.40 32.17
N ILE A 8 22.30 -21.80 31.03
CA ILE A 8 22.15 -20.93 29.86
C ILE A 8 21.33 -19.74 30.36
N LYS A 9 22.01 -18.62 30.60
CA LYS A 9 21.35 -17.35 30.91
C LYS A 9 20.55 -16.98 29.66
N ALA A 10 19.26 -17.28 29.68
CA ALA A 10 18.33 -16.71 28.73
C ALA A 10 18.30 -15.21 29.02
N ASP A 11 18.89 -14.43 28.12
CA ASP A 11 18.98 -12.98 28.23
C ASP A 11 17.57 -12.40 28.45
N SER A 12 17.34 -11.79 29.62
CA SER A 12 16.05 -11.18 29.98
C SER A 12 15.66 -10.05 29.02
N THR A 13 16.64 -9.49 28.30
CA THR A 13 16.45 -8.46 27.28
C THR A 13 15.87 -9.02 25.98
N LYS A 14 15.88 -10.34 25.78
CA LYS A 14 15.34 -10.99 24.56
C LYS A 14 13.80 -11.00 24.52
N THR A 15 13.15 -10.85 25.68
CA THR A 15 11.70 -11.10 25.85
C THR A 15 10.88 -9.84 26.12
N ALA A 16 11.19 -8.72 25.47
CA ALA A 16 10.21 -7.64 25.36
C ALA A 16 9.11 -8.07 24.38
N TRP A 17 8.03 -8.64 24.89
CA TRP A 17 6.86 -8.98 24.09
C TRP A 17 6.02 -7.73 23.82
N GLU A 18 5.75 -7.42 22.55
CA GLU A 18 5.00 -6.22 22.16
C GLU A 18 3.51 -6.37 22.47
N SER A 19 2.98 -5.50 23.33
CA SER A 19 1.55 -5.43 23.68
C SER A 19 0.94 -4.10 23.22
N GLU A 20 0.79 -3.93 21.91
CA GLU A 20 0.20 -2.72 21.35
C GLU A 20 -1.34 -2.85 21.25
N GLU A 21 -2.02 -1.71 21.28
CA GLU A 21 -3.48 -1.65 21.29
C GLU A 21 -4.11 -1.65 19.90
N PHE A 22 -3.47 -1.01 18.92
CA PHE A 22 -4.02 -0.83 17.58
C PHE A 22 -3.02 -1.21 16.46
N PRO A 23 -3.45 -1.90 15.39
CA PRO A 23 -2.57 -2.33 14.31
C PRO A 23 -2.19 -1.21 13.33
N LEU A 24 -1.01 -1.33 12.70
CA LEU A 24 -0.55 -0.45 11.63
C LEU A 24 -1.02 -0.99 10.26
N LEU A 25 -2.12 -0.44 9.76
CA LEU A 25 -2.80 -0.89 8.56
C LEU A 25 -2.95 0.22 7.53
N CYS A 26 -3.12 -0.18 6.27
CA CYS A 26 -3.46 0.71 5.18
C CYS A 26 -4.95 0.65 4.84
N GLU A 27 -5.47 1.69 4.19
CA GLU A 27 -6.89 1.82 3.83
C GLU A 27 -7.40 0.64 3.01
N SER A 28 -6.62 0.20 2.03
CA SER A 28 -6.95 -0.97 1.20
C SER A 28 -7.08 -2.26 2.01
N CYS A 29 -6.36 -2.40 3.13
CA CYS A 29 -6.46 -3.57 4.00
C CYS A 29 -7.60 -3.47 5.01
N LEU A 30 -7.92 -2.27 5.46
CA LEU A 30 -9.01 -2.04 6.39
C LEU A 30 -10.38 -2.23 5.71
N GLY A 31 -10.50 -1.78 4.45
CA GLY A 31 -11.69 -1.96 3.62
C GLY A 31 -12.48 -0.66 3.42
N GLU A 32 -13.60 -0.76 2.71
CA GLU A 32 -14.47 0.38 2.37
C GLU A 32 -15.36 0.83 3.52
N ASN A 33 -15.61 -0.05 4.50
CA ASN A 33 -16.53 0.23 5.59
C ASN A 33 -15.83 1.02 6.71
N PRO A 34 -16.29 2.25 7.07
CA PRO A 34 -15.74 3.02 8.18
C PRO A 34 -15.88 2.31 9.54
N TYR A 35 -16.90 1.46 9.70
CA TYR A 35 -17.18 0.74 10.94
C TYR A 35 -16.65 -0.68 10.86
N VAL A 36 -15.43 -0.89 11.37
CA VAL A 36 -14.77 -2.20 11.38
C VAL A 36 -14.82 -2.83 12.77
N ARG A 37 -15.24 -4.09 12.82
CA ARG A 37 -15.12 -4.94 14.02
C ARG A 37 -13.85 -5.77 13.92
N MET A 38 -12.98 -5.65 14.92
CA MET A 38 -11.72 -6.39 15.02
C MET A 38 -11.67 -7.24 16.29
N MET A 39 -11.05 -8.41 16.19
CA MET A 39 -10.70 -9.26 17.32
C MET A 39 -9.22 -9.06 17.63
N LYS A 40 -8.89 -8.85 18.90
CA LYS A 40 -7.51 -8.73 19.41
C LYS A 40 -7.15 -10.01 20.14
N GLU A 41 -6.08 -10.65 19.70
CA GLU A 41 -5.53 -11.86 20.32
C GLU A 41 -4.09 -11.59 20.72
N ALA A 42 -3.84 -11.45 22.03
CA ALA A 42 -2.50 -11.24 22.54
C ALA A 42 -1.64 -12.47 22.26
N TYR A 43 -0.48 -12.27 21.61
CA TYR A 43 0.49 -13.34 21.32
C TYR A 43 -0.04 -14.52 20.47
N GLY A 44 -1.08 -14.30 19.65
CA GLY A 44 -1.74 -15.37 18.88
C GLY A 44 -0.92 -15.96 17.72
N SER A 45 0.12 -15.27 17.24
CA SER A 45 0.99 -15.84 16.20
C SER A 45 2.40 -15.26 16.22
N ALA A 46 3.35 -16.01 15.64
CA ALA A 46 4.71 -15.56 15.42
C ALA A 46 4.82 -14.72 14.13
N CYS A 47 5.55 -13.61 14.21
CA CYS A 47 5.83 -12.71 13.10
C CYS A 47 6.56 -13.45 11.97
N LYS A 48 6.13 -13.25 10.71
CA LYS A 48 6.76 -13.91 9.55
C LYS A 48 8.19 -13.48 9.25
N ILE A 49 8.65 -12.37 9.84
CA ILE A 49 9.99 -11.81 9.64
C ILE A 49 10.90 -12.14 10.82
N CYS A 50 10.57 -11.67 12.03
CA CYS A 50 11.41 -11.84 13.22
C CYS A 50 11.12 -13.11 14.03
N ALA A 51 10.09 -13.89 13.69
CA ALA A 51 9.61 -15.06 14.43
C ALA A 51 9.18 -14.80 15.89
N ARG A 52 9.17 -13.54 16.35
CA ARG A 52 8.68 -13.17 17.69
C ARG A 52 7.14 -13.27 17.74
N PRO A 53 6.57 -13.77 18.85
CA PRO A 53 5.13 -13.72 19.07
C PRO A 53 4.67 -12.26 19.21
N PHE A 54 3.51 -11.93 18.64
CA PHE A 54 2.94 -10.59 18.68
C PHE A 54 1.41 -10.63 18.76
N THR A 55 0.81 -9.49 19.09
CA THR A 55 -0.65 -9.34 19.11
C THR A 55 -1.24 -9.41 17.70
N VAL A 56 -2.11 -10.38 17.47
CA VAL A 56 -2.78 -10.58 16.19
C VAL A 56 -4.12 -9.86 16.22
N PHE A 57 -4.34 -9.02 15.21
CA PHE A 57 -5.63 -8.41 14.98
C PHE A 57 -6.29 -9.11 13.80
N ARG A 58 -7.57 -9.47 13.93
CA ARG A 58 -8.34 -10.13 12.87
C ARG A 58 -9.65 -9.40 12.61
N TRP A 59 -9.91 -9.01 11.36
CA TRP A 59 -11.11 -8.26 10.96
C TRP A 59 -11.61 -8.70 9.59
N LYS A 60 -12.83 -8.28 9.23
CA LYS A 60 -13.44 -8.51 7.93
C LYS A 60 -13.61 -7.18 7.18
N PRO A 61 -12.82 -6.90 6.12
CA PRO A 61 -12.84 -5.60 5.43
C PRO A 61 -14.15 -5.26 4.70
N GLY A 62 -14.96 -6.26 4.34
CA GLY A 62 -16.17 -6.06 3.57
C GLY A 62 -17.01 -7.34 3.50
N LYS A 63 -18.25 -7.25 3.00
CA LYS A 63 -19.22 -8.34 3.03
C LYS A 63 -18.72 -9.61 2.31
N ARG A 64 -18.17 -9.44 1.10
CA ARG A 64 -17.60 -10.50 0.24
C ARG A 64 -16.08 -10.66 0.36
N ALA A 65 -15.47 -10.01 1.37
CA ALA A 65 -14.03 -10.10 1.61
C ALA A 65 -13.70 -11.26 2.55
N ARG A 66 -12.47 -11.78 2.45
CA ARG A 66 -11.94 -12.72 3.44
C ARG A 66 -11.61 -12.02 4.75
N TYR A 67 -11.59 -12.79 5.83
CA TYR A 67 -10.97 -12.34 7.07
C TYR A 67 -9.50 -12.08 6.82
N LYS A 68 -9.06 -10.88 7.21
CA LYS A 68 -7.65 -10.50 7.24
C LYS A 68 -7.14 -10.56 8.66
N LYS A 69 -5.84 -10.79 8.77
CA LYS A 69 -5.12 -10.70 10.03
C LYS A 69 -3.79 -9.98 9.82
N THR A 70 -3.19 -9.52 10.91
CA THR A 70 -1.81 -9.04 10.91
C THR A 70 -0.84 -10.22 10.76
N GLU A 71 0.20 -10.07 9.91
CA GLU A 71 1.19 -11.13 9.63
C GLU A 71 2.60 -10.77 10.15
N VAL A 72 2.83 -9.48 10.39
CA VAL A 72 4.11 -8.90 10.82
C VAL A 72 3.90 -8.11 12.11
N CYS A 73 4.87 -8.17 13.03
CA CYS A 73 4.83 -7.44 14.28
C CYS A 73 4.96 -5.92 14.07
N GLN A 74 4.65 -5.14 15.11
CA GLN A 74 4.62 -3.68 15.00
C GLN A 74 6.00 -3.08 14.89
N THR A 75 7.01 -3.60 15.61
CA THR A 75 8.40 -3.21 15.42
C THR A 75 8.85 -3.39 13.96
N CYS A 76 8.57 -4.54 13.34
CA CYS A 76 8.93 -4.78 11.93
C CYS A 76 8.18 -3.87 10.96
N ALA A 77 6.91 -3.58 11.23
CA ALA A 77 6.12 -2.64 10.44
C ALA A 77 6.66 -1.20 10.53
N ARG A 78 7.00 -0.73 11.75
CA ARG A 78 7.56 0.61 12.00
C ARG A 78 8.95 0.78 11.36
N MET A 79 9.82 -0.24 11.47
CA MET A 79 11.18 -0.22 10.93
C MET A 79 11.25 0.06 9.43
N LYS A 80 10.28 -0.42 8.66
CA LYS A 80 10.23 -0.25 7.20
C LYS A 80 9.06 0.64 6.76
N ASN A 81 8.30 1.26 7.66
CA ASN A 81 7.07 1.99 7.36
C ASN A 81 6.08 1.21 6.47
N VAL A 82 5.76 -0.03 6.84
CA VAL A 82 4.89 -0.93 6.06
C VAL A 82 3.63 -1.36 6.82
N CYS A 83 2.58 -1.68 6.07
CA CYS A 83 1.36 -2.28 6.60
C CYS A 83 1.60 -3.72 7.10
N GLN A 84 1.12 -4.04 8.30
CA GLN A 84 1.30 -5.34 8.97
C GLN A 84 0.69 -6.53 8.21
N THR A 85 -0.26 -6.31 7.31
CA THR A 85 -0.92 -7.37 6.54
C THR A 85 -0.43 -7.47 5.11
N CYS A 86 -0.31 -6.34 4.40
CA CYS A 86 0.05 -6.39 2.98
C CYS A 86 1.53 -6.17 2.69
N VAL A 87 2.33 -5.74 3.68
CA VAL A 87 3.77 -5.45 3.52
C VAL A 87 4.03 -4.48 2.35
N LEU A 88 3.10 -3.55 2.14
CA LEU A 88 3.32 -2.39 1.29
C LEU A 88 3.58 -1.19 2.18
N ASP A 89 4.24 -0.19 1.60
CA ASP A 89 4.46 1.10 2.22
C ASP A 89 3.13 1.78 2.61
N LEU A 90 3.11 2.44 3.78
CA LEU A 90 1.91 3.12 4.31
C LEU A 90 1.60 4.46 3.62
N GLN A 91 2.61 5.14 3.05
CA GLN A 91 2.45 6.47 2.43
C GLN A 91 2.03 6.35 0.96
N TYR A 92 2.81 5.63 0.15
CA TYR A 92 2.66 5.54 -1.30
C TYR A 92 1.95 4.25 -1.75
N HIS A 93 1.72 3.29 -0.85
CA HIS A 93 1.12 1.99 -1.18
C HIS A 93 1.88 1.22 -2.28
N LEU A 94 3.21 1.35 -2.29
CA LEU A 94 4.12 0.67 -3.22
C LEU A 94 4.90 -0.46 -2.54
N PRO A 95 5.40 -1.45 -3.32
CA PRO A 95 6.32 -2.45 -2.78
C PRO A 95 7.60 -1.80 -2.24
N VAL A 96 8.15 -2.37 -1.15
CA VAL A 96 9.36 -1.87 -0.47
C VAL A 96 10.53 -1.72 -1.44
N GLN A 97 10.73 -2.70 -2.32
CA GLN A 97 11.80 -2.65 -3.33
C GLN A 97 11.68 -1.44 -4.28
N VAL A 98 10.45 -1.06 -4.66
CA VAL A 98 10.24 0.10 -5.55
C VAL A 98 10.60 1.36 -4.78
N ARG A 99 10.03 1.55 -3.59
CA ARG A 99 10.29 2.71 -2.74
C ARG A 99 11.78 2.89 -2.44
N ASP A 100 12.41 1.84 -1.92
CA ASP A 100 13.81 1.88 -1.50
C ASP A 100 14.73 2.13 -2.72
N ALA A 101 14.36 1.68 -3.92
CA ALA A 101 15.10 1.98 -5.16
C ALA A 101 14.97 3.44 -5.66
N PHE A 102 13.91 4.17 -5.30
CA PHE A 102 13.80 5.60 -5.60
C PHE A 102 14.50 6.46 -4.55
N LEU A 103 14.37 6.11 -3.28
CA LEU A 103 15.08 6.80 -2.21
C LEU A 103 16.60 6.67 -2.38
N ALA A 104 17.09 5.47 -2.69
CA ALA A 104 18.51 5.24 -2.95
C ALA A 104 19.07 5.98 -4.19
N LYS A 105 18.22 6.48 -5.11
CA LYS A 105 18.67 7.24 -6.28
C LYS A 105 18.85 8.73 -5.99
N GLU A 106 18.17 9.26 -4.99
CA GLU A 106 18.26 10.67 -4.66
C GLU A 106 19.34 10.97 -3.64
N ASP A 107 19.54 10.06 -2.70
CA ASP A 107 20.58 10.17 -1.68
C ASP A 107 21.91 9.69 -2.29
N GLY A 108 22.48 10.50 -3.19
CA GLY A 108 23.85 10.33 -3.65
C GLY A 108 24.82 10.39 -2.46
N GLU A 109 25.55 9.30 -2.24
CA GLU A 109 26.70 9.15 -1.32
C GLU A 109 26.41 9.21 0.21
N ASP A 110 25.48 10.03 0.71
CA ASP A 110 25.13 10.08 2.14
C ASP A 110 23.95 9.14 2.49
N GLY A 111 24.12 7.86 2.15
CA GLY A 111 23.08 6.82 2.09
C GLY A 111 22.49 6.34 3.43
N GLN A 112 21.66 7.16 4.09
CA GLN A 112 21.07 6.81 5.39
C GLN A 112 19.52 6.87 5.47
N VAL A 113 18.79 6.77 4.36
CA VAL A 113 17.31 6.72 4.40
C VAL A 113 16.74 5.31 4.19
N ALA A 114 17.36 4.50 3.33
CA ALA A 114 16.94 3.11 3.14
C ALA A 114 17.45 2.24 4.29
N VAL A 115 16.59 1.98 5.28
CA VAL A 115 16.94 1.14 6.44
C VAL A 115 17.20 -0.29 5.97
N ASN A 116 18.47 -0.70 5.86
CA ASN A 116 18.83 -2.07 5.53
C ASN A 116 18.76 -2.94 6.78
N VAL A 117 17.72 -3.77 6.87
CA VAL A 117 17.51 -4.67 8.02
C VAL A 117 18.39 -5.91 7.84
N PRO A 118 19.26 -6.25 8.81
CA PRO A 118 20.10 -7.46 8.73
C PRO A 118 19.28 -8.75 8.61
N GLU A 119 19.82 -9.74 7.90
CA GLU A 119 19.18 -11.05 7.70
C GLU A 119 19.47 -12.04 8.82
N SER A 120 20.69 -12.03 9.37
CA SER A 120 21.09 -12.92 10.47
C SER A 120 20.25 -12.65 11.72
N ASP A 121 19.78 -13.72 12.39
CA ASP A 121 18.85 -13.62 13.52
C ASP A 121 19.37 -12.75 14.68
N ALA A 122 20.64 -12.89 15.07
CA ALA A 122 21.22 -12.12 16.16
C ALA A 122 21.32 -10.62 15.83
N ASN A 123 21.86 -10.28 14.65
CA ASN A 123 21.99 -8.88 14.26
C ASN A 123 20.63 -8.22 14.02
N ARG A 124 19.65 -8.99 13.51
CA ARG A 124 18.29 -8.50 13.30
C ARG A 124 17.61 -8.19 14.64
N GLU A 125 17.76 -9.07 15.62
CA GLU A 125 17.23 -8.87 16.98
C GLU A 125 17.82 -7.60 17.59
N TRP A 126 19.15 -7.46 17.58
CA TRP A 126 19.85 -6.29 18.09
C TRP A 126 19.43 -5.01 17.36
N PHE A 127 19.36 -5.06 16.02
CA PHE A 127 18.94 -3.93 15.19
C PHE A 127 17.51 -3.50 15.51
N SER A 128 16.58 -4.47 15.65
CA SER A 128 15.19 -4.20 15.99
C SER A 128 15.05 -3.58 17.37
N GLN A 129 15.82 -4.04 18.36
CA GLN A 129 15.81 -3.50 19.71
C GLN A 129 16.40 -2.08 19.77
N GLN A 130 17.52 -1.84 19.08
CA GLN A 130 18.10 -0.49 18.96
C GLN A 130 17.13 0.48 18.30
N HIS A 131 16.45 0.05 17.23
CA HIS A 131 15.48 0.88 16.52
C HIS A 131 14.24 1.16 17.38
N SER A 132 13.69 0.15 18.08
CA SER A 132 12.56 0.37 19.01
C SER A 132 12.92 1.36 20.11
N ARG A 133 14.14 1.26 20.67
CA ARG A 133 14.64 2.23 21.66
C ARG A 133 14.77 3.64 21.08
N MET A 134 15.28 3.76 19.86
CA MET A 134 15.40 5.05 19.17
C MET A 134 14.02 5.69 18.94
N LEU A 135 13.01 4.91 18.53
CA LEU A 135 11.65 5.41 18.34
C LEU A 135 11.00 5.88 19.64
N GLU A 136 11.23 5.16 20.73
CA GLU A 136 10.71 5.53 22.06
C GLU A 136 11.35 6.82 22.58
N GLN A 137 12.64 7.03 22.33
CA GLN A 137 13.38 8.20 22.80
C GLN A 137 13.17 9.46 21.95
N GLU A 138 13.19 9.32 20.62
CA GLU A 138 13.14 10.48 19.71
C GLU A 138 11.72 10.86 19.30
N GLY A 139 10.70 10.05 19.63
CA GLY A 139 9.31 10.26 19.20
C GLY A 139 9.14 10.33 17.68
N ALA A 140 10.19 10.05 16.91
CA ALA A 140 10.21 10.18 15.48
C ALA A 140 9.41 9.04 14.86
N VAL A 141 8.30 9.39 14.22
CA VAL A 141 7.47 8.47 13.44
C VAL A 141 8.24 8.09 12.17
N SER A 142 9.14 7.12 12.31
CA SER A 142 9.90 6.47 11.24
C SER A 142 11.00 7.33 10.57
N ALA A 143 12.18 6.72 10.38
CA ALA A 143 13.33 7.32 9.68
C ALA A 143 13.03 7.78 8.23
N TYR A 144 11.92 7.31 7.64
CA TYR A 144 11.49 7.61 6.28
C TYR A 144 10.78 8.96 6.13
N GLY A 145 10.36 9.61 7.24
CA GLY A 145 9.63 10.89 7.18
C GLY A 145 10.45 12.09 6.69
N LYS A 146 11.77 11.95 6.54
CA LYS A 146 12.69 13.04 6.15
C LYS A 146 12.95 13.16 4.65
N ALA A 147 12.49 12.20 3.84
CA ALA A 147 12.62 12.30 2.39
C ALA A 147 11.62 13.34 1.87
N SER A 148 11.99 14.62 1.82
CA SER A 148 11.22 15.74 1.26
C SER A 148 11.84 16.24 -0.05
N GLY A 149 12.22 15.29 -0.92
CA GLY A 149 12.91 15.54 -2.19
C GLY A 149 12.08 15.23 -3.45
N SER A 150 12.75 15.21 -4.60
CA SER A 150 12.13 14.91 -5.91
C SER A 150 11.59 13.46 -6.00
N ALA A 151 12.03 12.56 -5.12
CA ALA A 151 11.68 11.14 -5.05
C ALA A 151 10.24 11.01 -4.66
N ASN A 152 9.75 11.91 -3.81
CA ASN A 152 8.33 11.98 -3.47
C ASN A 152 7.49 12.21 -4.71
N SER A 153 7.92 13.08 -5.62
CA SER A 153 7.17 13.36 -6.84
C SER A 153 7.14 12.15 -7.78
N ALA A 154 8.23 11.38 -7.87
CA ALA A 154 8.28 10.15 -8.65
C ALA A 154 7.44 9.03 -8.01
N LEU A 155 7.56 8.85 -6.69
CA LEU A 155 6.79 7.87 -5.94
C LEU A 155 5.28 8.17 -5.97
N LEU A 156 4.88 9.43 -5.89
CA LEU A 156 3.48 9.85 -6.02
C LEU A 156 2.90 9.57 -7.41
N ARG A 157 3.70 9.66 -8.47
CA ARG A 157 3.26 9.30 -9.84
C ARG A 157 3.04 7.80 -10.01
N LEU A 158 3.81 6.98 -9.30
CA LEU A 158 3.68 5.53 -9.30
C LEU A 158 2.60 5.02 -8.33
N ALA A 159 2.35 5.78 -7.27
CA ALA A 159 1.31 5.49 -6.29
C ALA A 159 -0.06 5.48 -6.95
N ARG A 160 -0.91 4.54 -6.52
CA ARG A 160 -2.31 4.49 -6.98
C ARG A 160 -3.13 5.46 -6.14
N GLN A 161 -3.98 6.26 -6.79
CA GLN A 161 -4.89 7.16 -6.09
C GLN A 161 -6.08 6.43 -5.45
N GLU A 162 -6.57 5.34 -6.06
CA GLU A 162 -7.70 4.58 -5.52
C GLU A 162 -7.28 3.25 -4.86
N PRO A 163 -7.90 2.89 -3.73
CA PRO A 163 -7.62 1.65 -3.02
C PRO A 163 -8.01 0.40 -3.83
N TYR A 164 -7.08 -0.55 -3.93
CA TYR A 164 -7.29 -1.79 -4.69
C TYR A 164 -7.94 -2.91 -3.85
N TYR A 165 -9.26 -2.89 -3.73
CA TYR A 165 -10.01 -3.86 -2.90
C TYR A 165 -10.05 -5.29 -3.42
N LYS A 166 -9.65 -5.54 -4.68
CA LYS A 166 -9.57 -6.93 -5.21
C LYS A 166 -8.59 -7.81 -4.41
N ARG A 167 -7.64 -7.22 -3.68
CA ARG A 167 -6.75 -7.96 -2.75
C ARG A 167 -7.49 -8.57 -1.56
N ASN A 168 -8.65 -8.03 -1.19
CA ASN A 168 -9.44 -8.46 -0.04
C ASN A 168 -10.37 -9.63 -0.38
N ARG A 169 -10.42 -10.05 -1.65
CA ARG A 169 -11.25 -11.17 -2.10
C ARG A 169 -10.86 -12.47 -1.40
N ALA A 170 -11.83 -13.37 -1.32
CA ALA A 170 -11.63 -14.74 -0.89
C ALA A 170 -10.56 -15.44 -1.72
N HIS A 171 -9.89 -16.42 -1.11
CA HIS A 171 -9.00 -17.30 -1.86
C HIS A 171 -9.81 -18.13 -2.86
N LEU A 172 -9.15 -18.57 -3.92
CA LEU A 172 -9.74 -19.46 -4.91
C LEU A 172 -10.11 -20.78 -4.27
N CYS A 173 -11.28 -21.31 -4.63
CA CYS A 173 -11.73 -22.61 -4.17
C CYS A 173 -10.90 -23.71 -4.84
N SER A 174 -10.10 -24.44 -4.06
CA SER A 174 -9.31 -25.56 -4.56
C SER A 174 -10.19 -26.69 -5.10
N PHE A 175 -11.36 -26.93 -4.51
CA PHE A 175 -12.32 -27.95 -4.96
C PHE A 175 -12.99 -27.56 -6.27
N TYR A 176 -13.28 -26.27 -6.47
CA TYR A 176 -13.82 -25.78 -7.74
C TYR A 176 -12.81 -25.92 -8.86
N ALA A 177 -11.54 -25.61 -8.60
CA ALA A 177 -10.45 -25.81 -9.55
C ALA A 177 -10.26 -27.29 -9.96
N ARG A 178 -10.75 -28.24 -9.15
CA ARG A 178 -10.75 -29.69 -9.45
C ARG A 178 -12.09 -30.19 -10.04
N GLY A 179 -13.14 -29.37 -10.02
CA GLY A 179 -14.49 -29.76 -10.45
C GLY A 179 -15.34 -30.48 -9.39
N GLU A 180 -14.89 -30.54 -8.13
CA GLU A 180 -15.53 -31.31 -7.04
C GLU A 180 -16.23 -30.40 -6.00
N CYS A 181 -16.51 -29.14 -6.34
CA CYS A 181 -17.14 -28.22 -5.39
C CYS A 181 -18.66 -28.43 -5.32
N ASN A 182 -19.13 -29.11 -4.27
CA ASN A 182 -20.56 -29.35 -4.04
C ASN A 182 -21.28 -28.18 -3.35
N ARG A 183 -20.59 -27.07 -3.06
CA ARG A 183 -21.15 -25.92 -2.32
C ARG A 183 -21.81 -24.87 -3.21
N GLY A 184 -21.68 -24.99 -4.53
CA GLY A 184 -22.28 -24.05 -5.49
C GLY A 184 -21.99 -22.58 -5.14
N ASP A 185 -23.02 -21.74 -5.19
CA ASP A 185 -22.93 -20.30 -4.90
C ASP A 185 -22.78 -19.96 -3.42
N GLU A 186 -23.02 -20.92 -2.51
CA GLU A 186 -22.82 -20.73 -1.06
C GLU A 186 -21.35 -20.91 -0.65
N CYS A 187 -20.48 -21.31 -1.58
CA CYS A 187 -19.07 -21.48 -1.29
C CYS A 187 -18.43 -20.17 -0.81
N PRO A 188 -17.80 -20.13 0.39
CA PRO A 188 -17.11 -18.92 0.87
C PRO A 188 -15.87 -18.54 0.05
N TYR A 189 -15.38 -19.46 -0.78
CA TYR A 189 -14.20 -19.30 -1.63
C TYR A 189 -14.60 -18.91 -3.05
N LEU A 190 -13.69 -18.25 -3.75
CA LEU A 190 -13.97 -17.72 -5.08
C LEU A 190 -13.90 -18.84 -6.15
N HIS A 191 -14.94 -18.93 -6.97
CA HIS A 191 -15.03 -19.84 -8.12
C HIS A 191 -14.46 -19.18 -9.38
N GLU A 192 -13.15 -18.90 -9.38
CA GLU A 192 -12.40 -18.43 -10.55
C GLU A 192 -11.21 -19.38 -10.77
N MET A 193 -10.76 -19.51 -12.02
CA MET A 193 -9.64 -20.40 -12.33
C MET A 193 -8.32 -19.77 -11.82
N PRO A 194 -7.45 -20.53 -11.14
CA PRO A 194 -6.13 -20.03 -10.74
C PRO A 194 -5.33 -19.53 -11.94
N ARG A 195 -4.54 -18.48 -11.73
CA ARG A 195 -3.54 -18.07 -12.71
C ARG A 195 -2.50 -19.18 -12.90
N ASP A 196 -1.92 -19.23 -14.09
CA ASP A 196 -0.89 -20.20 -14.43
C ASP A 196 0.27 -20.16 -13.43
N LYS A 197 0.72 -21.34 -13.01
CA LYS A 197 1.82 -21.51 -12.05
C LYS A 197 3.16 -21.00 -12.60
N ASP A 198 3.25 -20.89 -13.91
CA ASP A 198 4.44 -20.44 -14.63
C ASP A 198 4.54 -18.90 -14.71
N ASP A 199 3.49 -18.16 -14.32
CA ASP A 199 3.57 -16.71 -14.17
C ASP A 199 4.56 -16.38 -13.03
N PRO A 200 5.66 -15.63 -13.29
CA PRO A 200 6.59 -15.22 -12.24
C PRO A 200 5.92 -14.43 -11.11
N LEU A 201 4.73 -13.87 -11.35
CA LEU A 201 3.94 -13.15 -10.35
C LEU A 201 3.28 -14.06 -9.30
N ALA A 202 3.18 -15.36 -9.55
CA ALA A 202 2.52 -16.32 -8.65
C ALA A 202 3.38 -16.69 -7.43
N LYS A 203 4.71 -16.62 -7.55
CA LYS A 203 5.67 -16.99 -6.49
C LYS A 203 6.09 -15.74 -5.70
N GLN A 204 5.25 -15.34 -4.73
CA GLN A 204 5.54 -14.19 -3.87
C GLN A 204 5.77 -14.63 -2.41
N ASN A 205 7.00 -14.51 -1.93
CA ASN A 205 7.35 -14.77 -0.53
C ASN A 205 7.25 -13.46 0.30
N ILE A 206 6.74 -13.56 1.53
CA ILE A 206 6.61 -12.41 2.43
C ILE A 206 7.96 -11.85 2.87
N LYS A 207 8.96 -12.70 3.07
CA LYS A 207 10.32 -12.27 3.45
C LYS A 207 10.97 -11.45 2.34
N ASP A 208 10.92 -11.96 1.11
CA ASP A 208 11.47 -11.31 -0.08
C ASP A 208 10.83 -9.94 -0.32
N ARG A 209 9.50 -9.84 -0.13
CA ARG A 209 8.75 -8.58 -0.22
C ARG A 209 9.10 -7.57 0.89
N PHE A 210 9.41 -8.05 2.09
CA PHE A 210 9.80 -7.20 3.22
C PHE A 210 11.22 -6.64 3.07
N TYR A 211 12.18 -7.48 2.68
CA TYR A 211 13.57 -7.06 2.45
C TYR A 211 13.76 -6.35 1.12
N GLY A 212 12.76 -6.35 0.24
CA GLY A 212 12.85 -5.74 -1.08
C GLY A 212 13.77 -6.51 -2.04
N LYS A 213 13.97 -7.81 -1.81
CA LYS A 213 14.81 -8.68 -2.64
C LYS A 213 13.91 -9.47 -3.58
N LYS A 214 14.20 -9.41 -4.89
CA LYS A 214 13.56 -10.24 -5.93
C LYS A 214 12.00 -10.25 -5.91
N ASP A 215 11.34 -9.12 -5.64
CA ASP A 215 9.88 -9.04 -5.75
C ASP A 215 9.47 -8.93 -7.25
N PRO A 216 8.77 -9.93 -7.82
CA PRO A 216 8.35 -9.89 -9.22
C PRO A 216 7.40 -8.73 -9.53
N VAL A 217 6.60 -8.28 -8.55
CA VAL A 217 5.70 -7.11 -8.70
C VAL A 217 6.54 -5.84 -8.83
N ALA A 218 7.55 -5.69 -7.98
CA ALA A 218 8.45 -4.54 -8.01
C ALA A 218 9.26 -4.49 -9.31
N MET A 219 9.81 -5.63 -9.75
CA MET A 219 10.51 -5.72 -11.04
C MET A 219 9.64 -5.32 -12.22
N LYS A 220 8.36 -5.73 -12.22
CA LYS A 220 7.41 -5.34 -13.27
C LYS A 220 7.12 -3.84 -13.25
N MET A 221 7.00 -3.22 -12.08
CA MET A 221 6.80 -1.77 -11.95
C MET A 221 8.02 -0.98 -12.41
N LEU A 222 9.22 -1.33 -11.93
CA LEU A 222 10.47 -0.69 -12.33
C LEU A 222 10.79 -0.91 -13.82
N GLY A 223 10.50 -2.11 -14.35
CA GLY A 223 10.67 -2.42 -15.77
C GLY A 223 9.66 -1.72 -16.67
N GLY A 224 8.43 -1.51 -16.21
CA GLY A 224 7.42 -0.72 -16.91
C GLY A 224 7.84 0.75 -17.07
N GLU A 225 8.45 1.33 -16.05
CA GLU A 225 8.94 2.71 -16.11
C GLU A 225 10.12 2.89 -17.06
N LYS A 226 11.08 1.95 -17.08
CA LYS A 226 12.19 1.96 -18.05
C LYS A 226 11.69 1.96 -19.50
N LYS A 227 10.65 1.17 -19.80
CA LYS A 227 10.01 1.15 -21.13
C LYS A 227 9.31 2.47 -21.46
N SER A 228 8.64 3.08 -20.48
CA SER A 228 7.98 4.37 -20.62
C SER A 228 8.98 5.53 -20.85
N GLN A 229 10.10 5.53 -20.12
CA GLN A 229 11.19 6.48 -20.30
C GLN A 229 11.81 6.35 -21.69
N GLN A 230 12.17 5.14 -22.13
CA GLN A 230 12.69 4.90 -23.49
C GLN A 230 11.75 5.38 -24.59
N HIS A 231 10.43 5.23 -24.42
CA HIS A 231 9.45 5.76 -25.38
C HIS A 231 9.35 7.30 -25.34
N ARG A 232 9.62 7.94 -24.20
CA ARG A 232 9.68 9.41 -24.08
C ARG A 232 10.96 9.96 -24.71
N ASP A 233 12.10 9.33 -24.42
CA ASP A 233 13.41 9.72 -24.94
C ASP A 233 13.50 9.50 -26.46
N GLY A 234 12.91 8.42 -26.98
CA GLY A 234 12.78 8.18 -28.42
C GLY A 234 11.79 9.11 -29.15
N LYS A 235 10.96 9.86 -28.41
CA LYS A 235 10.07 10.89 -28.96
C LYS A 235 10.69 12.29 -28.90
N SER A 236 11.62 12.55 -27.98
CA SER A 236 12.42 13.78 -27.96
C SER A 236 13.52 13.83 -29.03
N ASP A 237 13.95 12.68 -29.57
CA ASP A 237 14.91 12.60 -30.68
C ASP A 237 14.27 12.84 -32.07
N ARG A 238 12.93 12.89 -32.15
CA ARG A 238 12.25 13.45 -33.32
C ARG A 238 12.13 14.95 -33.10
N GLY A 239 13.08 15.69 -33.66
CA GLY A 239 13.03 17.15 -33.72
C GLY A 239 11.65 17.66 -34.18
N PRO A 240 11.30 18.92 -33.88
CA PRO A 240 10.02 19.48 -34.28
C PRO A 240 9.78 19.24 -35.77
N PRO A 241 8.57 18.86 -36.19
CA PRO A 241 8.30 18.57 -37.60
C PRO A 241 8.72 19.77 -38.44
N PRO A 242 9.38 19.56 -39.60
CA PRO A 242 9.78 20.66 -40.46
C PRO A 242 8.54 21.48 -40.81
N THR A 243 8.61 22.79 -40.57
CA THR A 243 7.60 23.75 -41.02
C THR A 243 7.54 23.69 -42.54
N PRO A 244 6.39 23.36 -43.17
CA PRO A 244 6.27 23.47 -44.61
C PRO A 244 6.26 24.96 -44.98
N GLY A 245 7.28 25.40 -45.71
CA GLY A 245 7.31 26.70 -46.34
C GLY A 245 6.16 26.86 -47.34
N GLY A 246 5.46 27.99 -47.22
CA GLY A 246 4.81 28.74 -48.30
C GLY A 246 3.95 27.98 -49.30
N VAL A 247 2.66 27.77 -48.96
CA VAL A 247 1.60 27.69 -49.97
C VAL A 247 0.46 28.63 -49.57
N SER A 248 0.04 29.44 -50.53
CA SER A 248 -0.95 30.52 -50.47
C SER A 248 -2.26 30.09 -49.79
N LYS A 249 -2.75 30.91 -48.86
CA LYS A 249 -4.04 30.75 -48.17
C LYS A 249 -5.21 30.68 -49.19
N PRO A 250 -6.04 29.61 -49.18
CA PRO A 250 -7.38 29.71 -49.74
C PRO A 250 -8.30 30.48 -48.77
N LYS A 251 -9.19 31.29 -49.36
CA LYS A 251 -10.17 32.14 -48.68
C LYS A 251 -11.10 31.30 -47.78
N PRO A 252 -11.44 31.75 -46.57
CA PRO A 252 -12.31 31.00 -45.67
C PRO A 252 -13.77 30.94 -46.19
N PRO A 253 -14.49 29.83 -45.96
CA PRO A 253 -15.91 29.72 -46.25
C PRO A 253 -16.75 30.62 -45.33
N PRO A 254 -17.94 31.07 -45.77
CA PRO A 254 -18.77 31.99 -44.99
C PRO A 254 -19.30 31.34 -43.71
N LEU A 255 -19.35 32.15 -42.65
CA LEU A 255 -19.86 31.77 -41.33
C LEU A 255 -21.35 31.39 -41.38
N PRO A 256 -21.80 30.40 -40.59
CA PRO A 256 -23.22 30.11 -40.42
C PRO A 256 -23.94 31.25 -39.67
N PRO A 257 -25.24 31.49 -39.93
CA PRO A 257 -26.00 32.55 -39.27
C PRO A 257 -26.12 32.32 -37.76
N LYS A 258 -26.00 33.40 -36.99
CA LYS A 258 -26.12 33.41 -35.53
C LYS A 258 -27.48 32.86 -35.10
N LYS A 259 -27.48 31.90 -34.17
CA LYS A 259 -28.70 31.49 -33.46
C LYS A 259 -29.27 32.69 -32.66
N PRO A 260 -30.59 32.88 -32.62
CA PRO A 260 -31.20 33.92 -31.80
C PRO A 260 -30.96 33.66 -30.30
N PRO A 261 -30.90 34.72 -29.47
CA PRO A 261 -30.67 34.59 -28.04
C PRO A 261 -31.84 33.87 -27.36
N LEU A 262 -31.49 33.02 -26.38
CA LEU A 262 -32.46 32.38 -25.49
C LEU A 262 -33.22 33.45 -24.68
N PRO A 263 -34.53 33.28 -24.43
CA PRO A 263 -35.30 34.21 -23.62
C PRO A 263 -34.83 34.21 -22.15
N ALA A 264 -34.92 35.37 -21.52
CA ALA A 264 -34.62 35.56 -20.09
C ALA A 264 -35.53 34.68 -19.23
N GLY A 265 -34.92 33.94 -18.29
CA GLY A 265 -35.67 33.17 -17.29
C GLY A 265 -36.48 34.08 -16.37
N PRO A 266 -37.59 33.58 -15.79
CA PRO A 266 -38.44 34.38 -14.91
C PRO A 266 -37.71 34.76 -13.61
N PRO A 267 -38.02 35.93 -13.02
CA PRO A 267 -37.37 36.42 -11.81
C PRO A 267 -37.73 35.58 -10.57
N PRO A 268 -36.88 35.57 -9.53
CA PRO A 268 -37.14 34.82 -8.31
C PRO A 268 -38.36 35.38 -7.57
N THR A 269 -39.33 34.52 -7.30
CA THR A 269 -40.48 34.83 -6.44
C THR A 269 -40.01 35.07 -5.01
N ALA A 270 -40.28 36.27 -4.50
CA ALA A 270 -40.09 36.64 -3.11
C ALA A 270 -40.90 35.72 -2.18
N VAL A 271 -40.20 34.95 -1.34
CA VAL A 271 -40.81 34.26 -0.21
C VAL A 271 -41.24 35.32 0.80
N LYS A 272 -42.54 35.63 0.83
CA LYS A 272 -43.16 36.43 1.89
C LYS A 272 -43.09 35.63 3.19
N LYS A 273 -42.30 36.14 4.14
CA LYS A 273 -42.49 35.87 5.57
C LYS A 273 -43.92 36.26 5.94
N LYS A 274 -44.74 35.29 6.34
CA LYS A 274 -45.88 35.54 7.23
C LYS A 274 -45.50 35.00 8.60
N ALA A 275 -45.24 35.92 9.51
CA ALA A 275 -45.51 35.72 10.91
C ALA A 275 -47.02 35.76 11.06
N ASP A 276 -47.60 34.78 11.75
CA ASP A 276 -48.86 34.92 12.47
C ASP A 276 -48.73 34.06 13.74
N GLU A 277 -48.96 34.76 14.84
CA GLU A 277 -49.00 34.38 16.25
C GLU A 277 -50.41 33.85 16.60
N GLU A 278 -50.59 33.33 17.83
CA GLU A 278 -51.86 32.96 18.48
C GLU A 278 -52.42 31.56 18.11
N THR A 279 -52.98 30.71 18.99
CA THR A 279 -53.25 30.66 20.44
C THR A 279 -53.76 29.24 20.76
N GLU A 280 -53.68 28.85 22.04
CA GLU A 280 -54.53 27.91 22.80
C GLU A 280 -55.41 26.87 22.06
N SER A 281 -55.15 25.59 22.35
CA SER A 281 -56.08 24.65 23.05
C SER A 281 -55.41 23.30 23.24
#